data_AF-A0A845ACA6-F1
#
_entry.id   AF-A0A845ACA6-F1
#
_cell.length_a   1.000
_cell.length_b   1.000
_cell.length_c   1.000
_cell.angle_alpha   90.00
_cell.angle_beta   90.00
_cell.angle_gamma   90.00
#
_symmetry.space_group_name_H-M   'P 1'
#
loop_
_entity.id
_entity.type
_entity.pdbx_description
1 polymer ?
#
loop_
_entity_poly.entity_id
_entity_poly.type
_entity_poly.pdbx_seq_one_letter_code
_entity_poly.pdbx_strand_id
1 'polypeptide(L)'
;MKRLAVWALSVFAVFGAPLAAQSPRSAEGFDQKASESEAIAQFWSFAECTARVNTADAQKLLNHIQWREADNNRAAKFALSKTKCLGPLLRPTALSFKPDLLHGALASYFLTRQYDDGNFPDFSATPYQFDAAYVDRFKEPKDRLRALQLSVSECTFRNAPAQVIAFLDSKPMSAEEGSAIGALMPYLSACLQLGNDDKITLSKTLLRSYLGQAGYAVNLAYSTGAKHSLLAAEPSG
;
A
#
# COMPACT_ATOMS: atom_id res chain seq x y z
N MET A 1 -38.31 16.86 49.32
CA MET A 1 -39.78 16.90 49.49
C MET A 1 -40.41 15.96 48.48
N LYS A 2 -41.23 15.00 48.95
CA LYS A 2 -41.99 14.00 48.18
C LYS A 2 -43.36 14.55 47.77
N ARG A 3 -43.90 14.08 46.62
CA ARG A 3 -45.33 13.74 46.29
C ARG A 3 -45.38 13.47 44.75
N LEU A 4 -45.55 12.25 44.20
CA LEU A 4 -46.65 11.26 44.17
C LEU A 4 -47.95 11.67 43.46
N ALA A 5 -48.23 11.01 42.33
CA ALA A 5 -49.52 10.54 41.75
C ALA A 5 -49.22 10.05 40.30
N VAL A 6 -49.36 8.80 39.81
CA VAL A 6 -50.29 7.66 39.89
C VAL A 6 -51.67 7.93 39.26
N TRP A 7 -52.13 6.95 38.46
CA TRP A 7 -53.43 6.70 37.78
C TRP A 7 -53.46 7.11 36.29
N ALA A 8 -53.94 6.32 35.32
CA ALA A 8 -54.62 5.02 35.33
C ALA A 8 -54.54 4.34 33.93
N LEU A 9 -54.89 3.05 33.93
CA LEU A 9 -55.01 2.09 32.84
C LEU A 9 -55.82 2.57 31.61
N SER A 10 -55.53 2.00 30.43
CA SER A 10 -56.50 1.14 29.72
C SER A 10 -55.86 0.32 28.58
N VAL A 11 -56.28 -0.93 28.56
CA VAL A 11 -55.96 -2.04 27.66
C VAL A 11 -56.75 -1.92 26.36
N PHE A 12 -56.14 -2.18 25.20
CA PHE A 12 -56.78 -2.92 24.10
C PHE A 12 -55.71 -3.64 23.27
N ALA A 13 -55.74 -4.97 23.33
CA ALA A 13 -55.06 -5.83 22.38
C ALA A 13 -55.91 -5.93 21.12
N VAL A 14 -55.30 -5.69 19.96
CA VAL A 14 -55.84 -6.12 18.66
C VAL A 14 -54.78 -7.01 18.01
N PHE A 15 -55.20 -8.24 17.75
CA PHE A 15 -54.47 -9.26 17.02
C PHE A 15 -54.23 -8.79 15.57
N GLY A 16 -52.97 -8.47 15.25
CA GLY A 16 -52.46 -8.52 13.89
C GLY A 16 -51.33 -9.53 13.88
N ALA A 17 -51.54 -10.68 13.24
CA ALA A 17 -50.44 -11.60 12.96
C ALA A 17 -49.43 -10.85 12.08
N PRO A 18 -48.18 -10.62 12.52
CA PRO A 18 -47.17 -10.20 11.59
C PRO A 18 -46.94 -11.37 10.65
N LEU A 19 -47.18 -11.14 9.36
CA LEU A 19 -46.50 -11.85 8.29
C LEU A 19 -45.06 -12.04 8.75
N ALA A 20 -44.68 -13.30 8.98
CA ALA A 20 -43.30 -13.67 9.17
C ALA A 20 -42.58 -13.28 7.88
N ALA A 21 -42.10 -12.03 7.85
CA ALA A 21 -41.05 -11.61 6.96
C ALA A 21 -39.94 -12.63 7.20
N GLN A 22 -39.79 -13.54 6.23
CA GLN A 22 -38.63 -14.39 6.13
C GLN A 22 -37.46 -13.45 6.36
N SER A 23 -36.77 -13.63 7.49
CA SER A 23 -35.57 -12.87 7.82
C SER A 23 -34.76 -12.79 6.53
N PRO A 24 -34.28 -11.60 6.12
CA PRO A 24 -33.27 -11.57 5.08
C PRO A 24 -32.23 -12.56 5.56
N ARG A 25 -32.09 -13.68 4.81
CA ARG A 25 -31.04 -14.67 5.05
C ARG A 25 -29.82 -13.82 5.25
N SER A 26 -29.32 -13.79 6.48
CA SER A 26 -28.08 -13.14 6.81
C SER A 26 -27.13 -13.61 5.74
N ALA A 27 -26.70 -12.69 4.87
CA ALA A 27 -25.46 -12.90 4.17
C ALA A 27 -24.51 -13.30 5.30
N GLU A 28 -24.04 -14.55 5.27
CA GLU A 28 -23.07 -15.09 6.21
C GLU A 28 -21.81 -14.25 6.03
N GLY A 29 -21.83 -13.08 6.63
CA GLY A 29 -20.81 -12.08 6.56
C GLY A 29 -19.76 -12.52 7.53
N PHE A 30 -18.64 -13.01 6.98
CA PHE A 30 -17.34 -13.09 7.65
C PHE A 30 -17.46 -13.30 9.17
N ASP A 31 -17.87 -14.51 9.55
CA ASP A 31 -17.83 -14.94 10.94
C ASP A 31 -16.36 -14.97 11.38
N GLN A 32 -16.01 -14.11 12.33
CA GLN A 32 -14.69 -13.99 12.98
C GLN A 32 -13.53 -13.51 12.06
N LYS A 33 -13.59 -12.20 11.77
CA LYS A 33 -12.66 -11.43 10.93
C LYS A 33 -11.26 -11.36 11.54
N ALA A 34 -10.25 -11.73 10.75
CA ALA A 34 -8.85 -11.35 11.02
C ALA A 34 -8.75 -9.85 11.32
N SER A 35 -7.94 -9.48 12.31
CA SER A 35 -7.63 -8.07 12.62
C SER A 35 -7.06 -7.36 11.40
N GLU A 36 -7.18 -6.03 11.33
CA GLU A 36 -6.59 -5.23 10.24
C GLU A 36 -5.08 -5.51 10.09
N SER A 37 -4.37 -5.68 11.21
CA SER A 37 -2.96 -6.06 11.23
C SER A 37 -2.68 -7.41 10.57
N GLU A 38 -3.52 -8.42 10.83
CA GLU A 38 -3.38 -9.74 10.21
C GLU A 38 -3.69 -9.68 8.70
N ALA A 39 -4.70 -8.90 8.30
CA ALA A 39 -5.02 -8.71 6.90
C ALA A 39 -3.86 -8.05 6.13
N ILE A 40 -3.23 -7.02 6.72
CA ILE A 40 -2.05 -6.38 6.14
C ILE A 40 -0.89 -7.38 6.04
N ALA A 41 -0.56 -8.10 7.12
CA ALA A 41 0.53 -9.07 7.11
C ALA A 41 0.32 -10.21 6.08
N GLN A 42 -0.91 -10.71 5.96
CA GLN A 42 -1.30 -11.72 4.97
C GLN A 42 -1.21 -11.17 3.55
N PHE A 43 -1.60 -9.91 3.31
CA PHE A 43 -1.48 -9.27 2.00
C PHE A 43 -0.02 -9.21 1.51
N TRP A 44 0.91 -8.79 2.38
CA TRP A 44 2.33 -8.75 2.03
C TRP A 44 2.91 -10.14 1.81
N SER A 45 2.57 -11.10 2.67
CA SER A 45 2.97 -12.51 2.49
C SER A 45 2.46 -13.09 1.17
N PHE A 46 1.22 -12.74 0.79
CA PHE A 46 0.63 -13.10 -0.49
C PHE A 46 1.43 -12.48 -1.64
N ALA A 47 1.69 -11.17 -1.61
CA ALA A 47 2.41 -10.47 -2.66
C ALA A 47 3.83 -11.05 -2.88
N GLU A 48 4.58 -11.30 -1.80
CA GLU A 48 5.89 -11.94 -1.85
C GLU A 48 5.82 -13.36 -2.44
N CYS A 49 4.85 -14.17 -2.03
CA CYS A 49 4.63 -15.48 -2.62
C CYS A 49 4.33 -15.38 -4.11
N THR A 50 3.46 -14.44 -4.54
CA THR A 50 3.12 -14.27 -5.95
C THR A 50 4.33 -13.86 -6.80
N ALA A 51 5.16 -12.96 -6.28
CA ALA A 51 6.38 -12.51 -6.94
C ALA A 51 7.43 -13.63 -7.02
N ARG A 52 7.56 -14.45 -5.98
CA ARG A 52 8.45 -15.61 -5.97
C ARG A 52 8.02 -16.72 -6.93
N VAL A 53 6.71 -17.01 -7.01
CA VAL A 53 6.19 -18.10 -7.84
C VAL A 53 6.25 -17.73 -9.34
N ASN A 54 6.11 -16.46 -9.69
CA ASN A 54 6.21 -16.01 -11.08
C ASN A 54 6.93 -14.67 -11.18
N THR A 55 8.24 -14.73 -10.99
CA THR A 55 9.14 -13.56 -10.95
C THR A 55 9.11 -12.75 -12.24
N ALA A 56 9.13 -13.41 -13.40
CA ALA A 56 9.14 -12.72 -14.68
C ALA A 56 7.86 -11.89 -14.91
N ASP A 57 6.67 -12.44 -14.63
CA ASP A 57 5.43 -11.67 -14.82
C ASP A 57 5.23 -10.61 -13.74
N ALA A 58 5.65 -10.88 -12.50
CA ALA A 58 5.65 -9.87 -11.45
C ALA A 58 6.54 -8.67 -11.81
N GLN A 59 7.73 -8.92 -12.36
CA GLN A 59 8.65 -7.87 -12.80
C GLN A 59 8.08 -7.07 -13.97
N LYS A 60 7.39 -7.72 -14.92
CA LYS A 60 6.71 -7.01 -16.04
C LYS A 60 5.67 -6.00 -15.54
N LEU A 61 5.00 -6.27 -14.43
CA LEU A 61 4.06 -5.31 -13.83
C LEU A 61 4.77 -4.06 -13.31
N LEU A 62 6.07 -4.14 -13.01
CA LEU A 62 6.88 -3.01 -12.54
C LEU A 62 7.60 -2.25 -13.66
N ASN A 63 7.35 -2.61 -14.93
CA ASN A 63 7.94 -1.88 -16.06
C ASN A 63 7.42 -0.44 -16.17
N HIS A 64 6.24 -0.15 -15.62
CA HIS A 64 5.69 1.19 -15.52
C HIS A 64 5.65 1.60 -14.05
N ILE A 65 6.35 2.69 -13.71
CA ILE A 65 6.37 3.24 -12.36
C ILE A 65 4.98 3.77 -11.94
N GLN A 66 4.22 4.31 -12.90
CA GLN A 66 2.82 4.68 -12.69
C GLN A 66 1.91 3.70 -13.40
N TRP A 67 1.09 2.99 -12.63
CA TRP A 67 0.07 2.10 -13.19
C TRP A 67 -1.11 2.89 -13.76
N ARG A 68 -1.40 2.66 -15.04
CA ARG A 68 -2.65 3.04 -15.69
C ARG A 68 -3.73 1.99 -15.44
N GLU A 69 -4.95 2.25 -15.90
CA GLU A 69 -6.05 1.30 -15.77
C GLU A 69 -5.72 -0.09 -16.37
N ALA A 70 -5.03 -0.11 -17.52
CA ALA A 70 -4.57 -1.35 -18.13
C ALA A 70 -3.57 -2.12 -17.22
N ASP A 71 -2.68 -1.42 -16.52
CA ASP A 71 -1.75 -2.01 -15.55
C ASP A 71 -2.50 -2.56 -14.34
N ASN A 72 -3.45 -1.81 -13.80
CA ASN A 72 -4.31 -2.24 -12.69
C ASN A 72 -5.07 -3.52 -13.04
N ASN A 73 -5.65 -3.58 -14.25
CA ASN A 73 -6.36 -4.76 -14.75
C ASN A 73 -5.42 -5.97 -14.92
N ARG A 74 -4.20 -5.76 -15.41
CA ARG A 74 -3.18 -6.81 -15.50
C ARG A 74 -2.75 -7.31 -14.11
N ALA A 75 -2.52 -6.40 -13.17
CA ALA A 75 -2.13 -6.72 -11.81
C ALA A 75 -3.22 -7.49 -11.06
N ALA A 76 -4.49 -7.11 -11.23
CA ALA A 76 -5.63 -7.84 -10.67
C ALA A 76 -5.72 -9.27 -11.22
N LYS A 77 -5.62 -9.45 -12.55
CA LYS A 77 -5.58 -10.78 -13.18
C LYS A 77 -4.40 -11.61 -12.71
N PHE A 78 -3.22 -10.99 -12.60
CA PHE A 78 -2.02 -11.63 -12.06
C PHE A 78 -2.28 -12.16 -10.65
N ALA A 79 -2.75 -11.31 -9.73
CA ALA A 79 -3.02 -11.70 -8.35
C ALA A 79 -4.05 -12.84 -8.24
N LEU A 80 -5.17 -12.73 -8.97
CA LEU A 80 -6.22 -13.76 -8.96
C LEU A 80 -5.75 -15.11 -9.52
N SER A 81 -4.76 -15.12 -10.41
CA SER A 81 -4.17 -16.36 -10.93
C SER A 81 -3.32 -17.14 -9.92
N LYS A 82 -2.94 -16.52 -8.79
CA LYS A 82 -2.01 -17.10 -7.80
C LYS A 82 -2.73 -17.62 -6.56
N THR A 83 -3.79 -18.40 -6.76
CA THR A 83 -4.60 -18.95 -5.66
C THR A 83 -3.80 -19.80 -4.67
N LYS A 84 -2.70 -20.42 -5.08
CA LYS A 84 -1.78 -21.18 -4.19
C LYS A 84 -1.03 -20.31 -3.17
N CYS A 85 -0.94 -19.00 -3.41
CA CYS A 85 -0.34 -18.05 -2.48
C CYS A 85 -1.35 -17.47 -1.47
N LEU A 86 -2.63 -17.81 -1.62
CA LEU A 86 -3.63 -17.47 -0.63
C LEU A 86 -3.36 -18.30 0.62
N GLY A 87 -2.99 -17.62 1.70
CA GLY A 87 -2.90 -18.25 3.01
C GLY A 87 -4.25 -18.87 3.44
N PRO A 88 -4.27 -19.68 4.51
CA PRO A 88 -5.48 -20.35 4.98
C PRO A 88 -6.65 -19.40 5.30
N LEU A 89 -6.35 -18.11 5.52
CA LEU A 89 -7.31 -17.05 5.82
C LEU A 89 -7.84 -16.31 4.58
N LEU A 90 -7.23 -16.49 3.41
CA LEU A 90 -7.61 -15.77 2.18
C LEU A 90 -8.44 -16.69 1.27
N ARG A 91 -9.72 -16.35 1.06
CA ARG A 91 -10.52 -16.97 -0.01
C ARG A 91 -10.26 -16.24 -1.34
N PRO A 92 -10.27 -16.93 -2.50
CA PRO A 92 -10.00 -16.31 -3.81
C PRO A 92 -10.89 -15.11 -4.15
N THR A 93 -12.11 -15.08 -3.62
CA THR A 93 -13.11 -14.01 -3.84
C THR A 93 -12.98 -12.83 -2.88
N ALA A 94 -12.04 -12.87 -1.92
CA ALA A 94 -11.92 -11.87 -0.85
C ALA A 94 -10.75 -10.89 -1.05
N LEU A 95 -9.91 -11.06 -2.07
CA LEU A 95 -8.77 -10.17 -2.31
C LEU A 95 -9.23 -8.90 -3.06
N SER A 96 -9.49 -7.86 -2.28
CA SER A 96 -9.51 -6.48 -2.78
C SER A 96 -8.31 -5.75 -2.19
N PHE A 97 -7.48 -5.17 -3.05
CA PHE A 97 -6.36 -4.34 -2.63
C PHE A 97 -6.31 -3.09 -3.51
N LYS A 98 -5.81 -2.00 -2.94
CA LYS A 98 -5.48 -0.81 -3.74
C LYS A 98 -4.31 -1.16 -4.65
N PRO A 99 -4.35 -0.81 -5.95
CA PRO A 99 -3.27 -1.15 -6.88
C PRO A 99 -1.89 -0.68 -6.41
N ASP A 100 -1.80 0.52 -5.82
CA ASP A 100 -0.56 1.04 -5.24
C ASP A 100 0.03 0.12 -4.15
N LEU A 101 -0.80 -0.54 -3.35
CA LEU A 101 -0.31 -1.46 -2.33
C LEU A 101 0.34 -2.69 -2.97
N LEU A 102 -0.26 -3.24 -4.03
CA LEU A 102 0.34 -4.38 -4.74
C LEU A 102 1.59 -3.94 -5.49
N HIS A 103 1.56 -2.78 -6.15
CA HIS A 103 2.72 -2.23 -6.84
C HIS A 103 3.90 -2.08 -5.88
N GLY A 104 3.68 -1.43 -4.73
CA GLY A 104 4.68 -1.31 -3.67
C GLY A 104 5.13 -2.66 -3.12
N ALA A 105 4.23 -3.62 -2.96
CA ALA A 105 4.60 -4.93 -2.44
C ALA A 105 5.47 -5.77 -3.38
N LEU A 106 5.14 -5.76 -4.66
CA LEU A 106 6.00 -6.37 -5.67
C LEU A 106 7.34 -5.64 -5.74
N ALA A 107 7.35 -4.30 -5.77
CA ALA A 107 8.57 -3.50 -5.82
C ALA A 107 9.49 -3.76 -4.62
N SER A 108 8.94 -3.83 -3.40
CA SER A 108 9.68 -4.18 -2.18
C SER A 108 10.33 -5.55 -2.29
N TYR A 109 9.60 -6.56 -2.77
CA TYR A 109 10.14 -7.92 -2.95
C TYR A 109 11.39 -7.94 -3.84
N PHE A 110 11.37 -7.22 -4.96
CA PHE A 110 12.52 -7.18 -5.85
C PHE A 110 13.68 -6.39 -5.26
N LEU A 111 13.39 -5.26 -4.62
CA LEU A 111 14.41 -4.43 -3.97
C LEU A 111 15.14 -5.16 -2.85
N THR A 112 14.42 -5.79 -1.92
CA THR A 112 15.05 -6.43 -0.75
C THR A 112 15.94 -7.60 -1.17
N ARG A 113 15.55 -8.34 -2.21
CA ARG A 113 16.38 -9.40 -2.79
C ARG A 113 17.57 -8.89 -3.57
N GLN A 114 17.46 -7.74 -4.22
CA GLN A 114 18.58 -7.18 -4.97
C GLN A 114 19.70 -6.69 -4.04
N TYR A 115 19.34 -6.26 -2.84
CA TYR A 115 20.24 -5.67 -1.84
C TYR A 115 20.37 -6.53 -0.58
N ASP A 116 20.18 -7.85 -0.69
CA ASP A 116 20.26 -8.79 0.43
C ASP A 116 21.70 -8.93 0.97
N ASP A 117 22.69 -8.63 0.14
CA ASP A 117 24.11 -8.57 0.50
C ASP A 117 24.54 -7.24 1.15
N GLY A 118 23.63 -6.26 1.22
CA GLY A 118 23.88 -4.93 1.78
C GLY A 118 24.73 -4.01 0.88
N ASN A 119 24.97 -4.37 -0.38
CA ASN A 119 25.76 -3.57 -1.31
C ASN A 119 24.90 -2.58 -2.09
N PHE A 120 24.91 -1.33 -1.65
CA PHE A 120 24.17 -0.24 -2.30
C PHE A 120 25.08 0.54 -3.25
N PRO A 121 24.67 0.78 -4.52
CA PRO A 121 25.37 1.71 -5.38
C PRO A 121 25.19 3.14 -4.89
N ASP A 122 26.05 4.04 -5.37
CA ASP A 122 25.84 5.47 -5.19
C ASP A 122 24.72 5.96 -6.12
N PHE A 123 23.57 6.30 -5.54
CA PHE A 123 22.41 6.84 -6.26
C PHE A 123 22.47 8.37 -6.46
N SER A 124 23.51 9.06 -5.98
CA SER A 124 23.61 10.53 -6.01
C SER A 124 23.54 11.11 -7.44
N ALA A 125 24.14 10.40 -8.41
CA ALA A 125 24.16 10.81 -9.82
C ALA A 125 22.89 10.43 -10.60
N THR A 126 22.02 9.58 -10.03
CA THR A 126 20.77 9.17 -10.69
C THR A 126 19.80 10.35 -10.71
N PRO A 127 19.13 10.67 -11.84
CA PRO A 127 18.09 11.70 -11.87
C PRO A 127 16.93 11.38 -10.93
N TYR A 128 16.36 12.39 -10.27
CA TYR A 128 15.14 12.20 -9.47
C TYR A 128 13.99 11.76 -10.37
N GLN A 129 13.26 10.72 -9.96
CA GLN A 129 12.11 10.22 -10.71
C GLN A 129 10.85 11.01 -10.35
N PHE A 130 10.70 11.34 -9.06
CA PHE A 130 9.56 12.08 -8.50
C PHE A 130 10.00 13.47 -8.02
N ASP A 131 10.55 14.26 -8.92
CA ASP A 131 10.96 15.65 -8.66
C ASP A 131 9.76 16.62 -8.54
N ALA A 132 10.05 17.91 -8.34
CA ALA A 132 9.01 18.94 -8.25
C ALA A 132 8.15 19.02 -9.53
N ALA A 133 8.74 18.85 -10.72
CA ALA A 133 8.01 18.87 -11.98
C ALA A 133 7.03 17.69 -12.07
N TYR A 134 7.42 16.50 -11.59
CA TYR A 134 6.52 15.36 -11.46
C TYR A 134 5.34 15.66 -10.52
N VAL A 135 5.58 16.32 -9.39
CA VAL A 135 4.51 16.68 -8.45
C VAL A 135 3.56 17.72 -9.05
N ASP A 136 4.08 18.77 -9.66
CA ASP A 136 3.32 19.92 -10.16
C ASP A 136 2.43 19.61 -11.37
N ARG A 137 2.66 18.48 -12.04
CA ARG A 137 1.81 18.00 -13.13
C ARG A 137 0.42 17.56 -12.65
N PHE A 138 0.29 17.16 -11.38
CA PHE A 138 -0.98 16.70 -10.81
C PHE A 138 -1.75 17.89 -10.23
N LYS A 139 -2.94 18.15 -10.78
CA LYS A 139 -3.83 19.22 -10.32
C LYS A 139 -4.81 18.76 -9.27
N GLU A 140 -5.24 17.50 -9.34
CA GLU A 140 -6.13 16.90 -8.35
C GLU A 140 -5.42 16.72 -7.00
N PRO A 141 -5.97 17.22 -5.88
CA PRO A 141 -5.30 17.19 -4.58
C PRO A 141 -4.84 15.80 -4.14
N LYS A 142 -5.65 14.77 -4.43
CA LYS A 142 -5.35 13.38 -4.08
C LYS A 142 -4.14 12.84 -4.85
N ASP A 143 -4.07 13.11 -6.15
CA ASP A 143 -2.99 12.63 -6.99
C ASP A 143 -1.70 13.40 -6.71
N ARG A 144 -1.81 14.70 -6.42
CA ARG A 144 -0.69 15.52 -5.97
C ARG A 144 -0.14 15.03 -4.62
N LEU A 145 -0.99 14.69 -3.66
CA LEU A 145 -0.56 14.09 -2.39
C LEU A 145 0.18 12.76 -2.60
N ARG A 146 -0.33 11.89 -3.49
CA ARG A 146 0.36 10.64 -3.87
C ARG A 146 1.74 10.93 -4.47
N ALA A 147 1.83 11.94 -5.35
CA ALA A 147 3.10 12.34 -5.96
C ALA A 147 4.11 12.85 -4.91
N LEU A 148 3.66 13.67 -3.95
CA LEU A 148 4.48 14.13 -2.83
C LEU A 148 4.97 12.96 -1.96
N GLN A 149 4.09 11.98 -1.68
CA GLN A 149 4.47 10.79 -0.90
C GLN A 149 5.56 9.96 -1.59
N LEU A 150 5.50 9.83 -2.93
CA LEU A 150 6.55 9.20 -3.74
C LEU A 150 7.85 10.01 -3.73
N SER A 151 7.75 11.34 -3.84
CA SER A 151 8.90 12.26 -3.79
C SER A 151 9.67 12.16 -2.46
N VAL A 152 8.95 12.21 -1.34
CA VAL A 152 9.52 12.01 0.00
C VAL A 152 10.13 10.61 0.12
N SER A 153 9.48 9.59 -0.44
CA SER A 153 9.98 8.22 -0.40
C SER A 153 11.27 8.04 -1.22
N GLU A 154 11.40 8.68 -2.37
CA GLU A 154 12.64 8.69 -3.16
C GLU A 154 13.77 9.40 -2.41
N CYS A 155 13.51 10.59 -1.87
CA CYS A 155 14.49 11.28 -1.02
C CYS A 155 14.96 10.39 0.13
N THR A 156 14.03 9.69 0.79
CA THR A 156 14.34 8.82 1.93
C THR A 156 15.21 7.63 1.49
N PHE A 157 14.85 6.96 0.39
CA PHE A 157 15.62 5.84 -0.15
C PHE A 157 17.03 6.24 -0.55
N ARG A 158 17.22 7.38 -1.21
CA ARG A 158 18.55 7.87 -1.61
C ARG A 158 19.45 8.19 -0.42
N ASN A 159 18.89 8.76 0.64
CA ASN A 159 19.66 9.15 1.83
C ASN A 159 19.93 7.99 2.80
N ALA A 160 19.11 6.94 2.77
CA ALA A 160 19.17 5.85 3.73
C ALA A 160 18.74 4.50 3.13
N PRO A 161 19.41 4.02 2.06
CA PRO A 161 18.95 2.84 1.34
C PRO A 161 18.96 1.58 2.22
N ALA A 162 19.98 1.43 3.08
CA ALA A 162 20.06 0.31 4.03
C ALA A 162 18.89 0.28 5.02
N GLN A 163 18.53 1.43 5.59
CA GLN A 163 17.42 1.55 6.54
C GLN A 163 16.07 1.32 5.85
N VAL A 164 15.92 1.80 4.61
CA VAL A 164 14.73 1.51 3.81
C VAL A 164 14.62 0.01 3.52
N ILE A 165 15.69 -0.64 3.05
CA ILE A 165 15.67 -2.09 2.80
C ILE A 165 15.37 -2.87 4.09
N ALA A 166 15.97 -2.51 5.23
CA ALA A 166 15.67 -3.15 6.51
C ALA A 166 14.18 -3.01 6.90
N PHE A 167 13.57 -1.85 6.64
CA PHE A 167 12.14 -1.65 6.86
C PHE A 167 11.26 -2.43 5.87
N LEU A 168 11.64 -2.48 4.60
CA LEU A 168 10.91 -3.22 3.57
C LEU A 168 11.00 -4.74 3.78
N ASP A 169 12.11 -5.23 4.33
CA ASP A 169 12.35 -6.65 4.64
C ASP A 169 11.73 -7.09 5.98
N SER A 170 11.49 -6.14 6.90
CA SER A 170 10.89 -6.48 8.19
C SER A 170 9.48 -7.06 8.03
N LYS A 171 9.06 -7.94 8.94
CA LYS A 171 7.69 -8.48 8.93
C LYS A 171 6.66 -7.36 9.14
N PRO A 172 5.67 -7.17 8.26
CA PRO A 172 4.66 -6.13 8.44
C PRO A 172 3.87 -6.29 9.75
N MET A 173 3.53 -5.17 10.38
CA MET A 173 2.77 -5.10 11.63
C MET A 173 3.44 -5.81 12.83
N SER A 174 4.75 -6.04 12.76
CA SER A 174 5.54 -6.67 13.83
C SER A 174 6.28 -5.64 14.70
N ALA A 175 6.89 -6.12 15.78
CA ALA A 175 7.83 -5.33 16.57
C ALA A 175 9.09 -4.97 15.76
N GLU A 176 9.57 -5.87 14.89
CA GLU A 176 10.72 -5.63 14.01
C GLU A 176 10.45 -4.45 13.07
N GLU A 177 9.23 -4.36 12.52
CA GLU A 177 8.81 -3.20 11.72
C GLU A 177 8.80 -1.91 12.55
N GLY A 178 8.35 -1.97 13.80
CA GLY A 178 8.40 -0.83 14.72
C GLY A 178 9.82 -0.31 14.92
N SER A 179 10.79 -1.21 15.16
CA SER A 179 12.20 -0.86 15.30
C SER A 179 12.80 -0.32 14.00
N ALA A 180 12.50 -0.93 12.85
CA ALA A 180 13.00 -0.49 11.55
C ALA A 180 12.47 0.90 11.17
N ILE A 181 11.19 1.18 11.43
CA ILE A 181 10.62 2.53 11.29
C ILE A 181 11.37 3.52 12.17
N GLY A 182 11.62 3.18 13.44
CA GLY A 182 12.35 4.04 14.36
C GLY A 182 13.72 4.47 13.84
N ALA A 183 14.46 3.54 13.23
CA ALA A 183 15.73 3.82 12.58
C ALA A 183 15.61 4.68 11.30
N LEU A 184 14.47 4.61 10.61
CA LEU A 184 14.20 5.35 9.38
C LEU A 184 13.72 6.80 9.64
N MET A 185 13.09 7.04 10.79
CA MET A 185 12.45 8.32 11.13
C MET A 185 13.33 9.57 10.96
N PRO A 186 14.64 9.58 11.31
CA PRO A 186 15.47 10.77 11.12
C PRO A 186 15.57 11.18 9.64
N TYR A 187 15.73 10.21 8.74
CA TYR A 187 15.84 10.44 7.29
C TYR A 187 14.49 10.83 6.69
N LEU A 188 13.42 10.14 7.11
CA LEU A 188 12.06 10.47 6.68
C LEU A 188 11.70 11.91 7.08
N SER A 189 12.04 12.32 8.31
CA SER A 189 11.76 13.67 8.82
C SER A 189 12.51 14.75 8.03
N ALA A 190 13.77 14.50 7.67
CA ALA A 190 14.55 15.41 6.83
C ALA A 190 13.91 15.57 5.43
N CYS A 191 13.42 14.48 4.84
CA CYS A 191 12.78 14.50 3.53
C CYS A 191 11.36 15.09 3.54
N LEU A 192 10.62 14.98 4.65
CA LEU A 192 9.28 15.57 4.79
C LEU A 192 9.31 17.11 4.75
N GLN A 193 10.42 17.74 5.17
CA GLN A 193 10.58 19.20 5.10
C GLN A 193 10.62 19.73 3.66
N LEU A 194 10.83 18.87 2.67
CA LEU A 194 10.75 19.21 1.25
C LEU A 194 9.30 19.33 0.73
N GLY A 195 8.30 18.99 1.55
CA GLY A 195 6.88 18.99 1.20
C GLY A 195 6.21 20.36 1.07
N ASN A 196 6.95 21.49 1.13
CA ASN A 196 6.44 22.85 0.93
C ASN A 196 5.13 23.14 1.69
N ASP A 197 5.16 23.01 3.02
CA ASP A 197 4.04 23.23 3.97
C ASP A 197 2.85 22.24 3.88
N ASP A 198 2.86 21.29 2.93
CA ASP A 198 1.83 20.27 2.85
C ASP A 198 1.97 19.23 3.97
N LYS A 199 0.88 19.00 4.72
CA LYS A 199 0.82 17.95 5.74
C LYS A 199 0.77 16.57 5.08
N ILE A 200 1.93 15.95 4.92
CA ILE A 200 2.04 14.59 4.41
C ILE A 200 1.80 13.61 5.57
N THR A 201 0.72 12.84 5.48
CA THR A 201 0.44 11.72 6.39
C THR A 201 0.74 10.41 5.69
N LEU A 202 1.56 9.56 6.32
CA LEU A 202 1.90 8.23 5.84
C LEU A 202 1.61 7.21 6.94
N SER A 203 0.61 6.35 6.72
CA SER A 203 0.48 5.15 7.55
C SER A 203 1.64 4.19 7.26
N LYS A 204 1.97 3.28 8.17
CA LYS A 204 3.04 2.29 7.98
C LYS A 204 2.90 1.52 6.65
N THR A 205 1.68 1.11 6.34
CA THR A 205 1.34 0.39 5.10
C THR A 205 1.60 1.23 3.85
N LEU A 206 1.19 2.51 3.86
CA LEU A 206 1.44 3.41 2.74
C LEU A 206 2.93 3.76 2.62
N LEU A 207 3.61 3.98 3.74
CA LEU A 207 5.05 4.23 3.78
C LEU A 207 5.82 3.06 3.14
N ARG A 208 5.51 1.81 3.54
CA ARG A 208 6.11 0.60 2.96
C ARG A 208 5.86 0.50 1.46
N SER A 209 4.63 0.76 1.03
CA SER A 209 4.28 0.75 -0.39
C SER A 209 5.08 1.80 -1.17
N TYR A 210 5.07 3.07 -0.75
CA TYR A 210 5.73 4.13 -1.50
C TYR A 210 7.25 4.07 -1.45
N LEU A 211 7.86 3.63 -0.35
CA LEU A 211 9.29 3.34 -0.30
C LEU A 211 9.68 2.23 -1.26
N GLY A 212 8.89 1.15 -1.33
CA GLY A 212 9.10 0.09 -2.32
C GLY A 212 9.03 0.61 -3.75
N GLN A 213 7.97 1.35 -4.08
CA GLN A 213 7.80 1.94 -5.42
C GLN A 213 8.94 2.90 -5.77
N ALA A 214 9.27 3.82 -4.86
CA ALA A 214 10.24 4.86 -5.11
C ALA A 214 11.66 4.29 -5.21
N GLY A 215 12.05 3.40 -4.30
CA GLY A 215 13.35 2.74 -4.38
C GLY A 215 13.51 1.92 -5.65
N TYR A 216 12.45 1.24 -6.10
CA TYR A 216 12.50 0.43 -7.31
C TYR A 216 12.63 1.30 -8.55
N ALA A 217 11.93 2.45 -8.59
CA ALA A 217 12.07 3.44 -9.65
C ALA A 217 13.51 4.01 -9.73
N VAL A 218 14.10 4.36 -8.59
CA VAL A 218 15.51 4.82 -8.50
C VAL A 218 16.46 3.74 -9.03
N ASN A 219 16.27 2.50 -8.57
CA ASN A 219 17.08 1.37 -8.99
C ASN A 219 16.97 1.09 -10.50
N LEU A 220 15.75 1.16 -11.05
CA LEU A 220 15.52 1.00 -12.48
C LEU A 220 16.24 2.11 -13.27
N ALA A 221 16.11 3.36 -12.85
CA ALA A 221 16.80 4.50 -13.47
C ALA A 221 18.33 4.33 -13.43
N TYR A 222 18.88 3.88 -12.30
CA TYR A 222 20.30 3.56 -12.15
C TYR A 222 20.73 2.44 -13.11
N SER A 223 20.04 1.30 -13.12
CA SER A 223 20.40 0.12 -13.92
C SER A 223 20.33 0.35 -15.43
N THR A 224 19.45 1.26 -15.87
CA THR A 224 19.27 1.61 -17.29
C THR A 224 20.18 2.75 -17.74
N GLY A 225 20.96 3.36 -16.83
CA GLY A 225 21.77 4.54 -17.11
C GLY A 225 20.93 5.74 -17.57
N ALA A 226 19.68 5.85 -17.08
CA ALA A 226 18.76 6.89 -17.48
C ALA A 226 19.34 8.27 -17.19
N LYS A 227 19.50 9.09 -18.23
CA LYS A 227 19.96 10.49 -18.11
C LYS A 227 18.84 11.45 -17.70
N HIS A 228 17.59 10.98 -17.74
CA HIS A 228 16.39 11.74 -17.45
C HIS A 228 15.41 10.89 -16.62
N SER A 229 14.43 11.55 -15.99
CA SER A 229 13.34 10.83 -15.30
C SER A 229 12.63 9.90 -16.27
N LEU A 230 12.48 8.62 -15.90
CA LEU A 230 11.71 7.63 -16.67
C LEU A 230 10.23 8.05 -16.78
N LEU A 231 9.76 8.90 -15.87
CA LEU A 231 8.40 9.43 -15.82
C LEU A 231 8.19 10.67 -16.70
N ALA A 232 9.26 11.33 -17.17
CA ALA A 232 9.17 12.48 -18.05
C ALA A 232 8.97 12.09 -19.53
N ALA A 233 9.14 10.81 -19.87
CA ALA A 233 9.10 10.31 -21.25
C ALA A 233 7.73 9.80 -21.71
N GLU A 234 6.68 9.83 -20.88
CA GLU A 234 5.36 9.37 -21.34
C GLU A 234 4.65 10.45 -22.19
N PRO A 235 4.33 10.15 -23.46
CA PRO A 235 3.64 11.08 -24.34
C PRO A 235 2.14 11.13 -24.00
N SER A 236 1.58 12.32 -24.15
CA SER A 236 0.15 12.61 -24.20
C SER A 236 -0.57 11.65 -25.15
N GLY A 237 -1.39 10.77 -24.59
CA GLY A 237 -2.31 9.87 -25.29
C GLY A 237 -3.64 9.81 -24.55
#